data_AF-A0A1B6IMW9-F1
#
_entry.id   AF-A0A1B6IMW9-F1
#
_cell.length_a   1.000
_cell.length_b   1.000
_cell.length_c   1.000
_cell.angle_alpha   90.00
_cell.angle_beta   90.00
_cell.angle_gamma   90.00
#
_symmetry.space_group_name_H-M   'P 1'
#
loop_
_entity.id
_entity.type
_entity.pdbx_description
1 polymer ?
#
loop_
_entity_poly.entity_id
_entity_poly.type
_entity_poly.pdbx_seq_one_letter_code
_entity_poly.pdbx_strand_id
1 'polypeptide(L)'
;TDGLFRRPGVAIRQRELKQMLVNEGRLLAECEYSAVDVADLLKLFFRELPEPCIPYVFHDVLQRCLEVAERERQREAMQLTLLLLPTDYLNTLAYLMQFLQEVAAHHHINRMDVNNLAIVWTPNLMPF
;
A
#
# COMPACT_ATOMS: atom_id res chain seq x y z
N THR A 1 7.99 9.40 12.26
CA THR A 1 6.68 9.11 12.90
C THR A 1 6.64 7.68 13.36
N ASP A 2 6.50 7.42 14.67
CA ASP A 2 6.42 6.04 15.20
C ASP A 2 5.11 5.36 14.79
N GLY A 3 5.18 4.12 14.29
CA GLY A 3 4.05 3.30 13.87
C GLY A 3 3.30 3.81 12.64
N LEU A 4 4.00 4.41 11.67
CA LEU A 4 3.40 4.88 10.40
C LEU A 4 2.63 3.74 9.70
N PHE A 5 1.46 4.02 9.11
CA PHE A 5 0.49 3.03 8.59
C PHE A 5 -0.15 2.09 9.62
N ARG A 6 0.50 1.75 10.74
CA ARG A 6 -0.11 0.90 11.78
C ARG A 6 -1.08 1.67 12.66
N ARG A 7 -0.73 2.90 13.04
CA ARG A 7 -1.55 3.73 13.92
C ARG A 7 -2.70 4.36 13.14
N PRO A 8 -3.91 4.39 13.70
CA PRO A 8 -5.00 5.13 13.08
C PRO A 8 -4.75 6.64 13.23
N GLY A 9 -5.01 7.38 12.16
CA GLY A 9 -5.13 8.83 12.16
C GLY A 9 -6.49 9.28 12.69
N VAL A 10 -6.72 10.59 12.67
CA VAL A 10 -7.98 11.18 13.12
C VAL A 10 -9.00 11.11 11.99
N ALA A 11 -10.08 10.35 12.19
CA ALA A 11 -11.09 10.09 11.16
C ALA A 11 -11.70 11.36 10.52
N ILE A 12 -11.93 12.41 11.33
CA ILE A 12 -12.44 13.70 10.84
C ILE A 12 -11.44 14.33 9.86
N ARG A 13 -10.15 14.38 10.23
CA ARG A 13 -9.09 14.92 9.37
C ARG A 13 -8.90 14.11 8.09
N GLN A 14 -9.03 12.79 8.16
CA GLN A 14 -8.98 11.93 6.95
C GLN A 14 -10.13 12.25 5.99
N ARG A 15 -11.33 12.46 6.52
CA ARG A 15 -12.50 12.84 5.72
C ARG A 15 -12.31 14.22 5.08
N GLU A 16 -11.81 15.18 5.82
CA GLU A 16 -11.48 16.52 5.33
C GLU A 16 -10.43 16.44 4.21
N LEU A 17 -9.31 15.75 4.44
CA LEU A 17 -8.27 15.54 3.44
C LEU A 17 -8.80 14.87 2.16
N LYS A 18 -9.63 13.83 2.31
CA LYS A 18 -10.28 13.16 1.17
C LYS A 18 -11.15 14.13 0.38
N GLN A 19 -11.98 14.91 1.06
CA GLN A 19 -12.86 15.89 0.40
C GLN A 19 -12.06 16.97 -0.33
N MET A 20 -10.98 17.46 0.27
CA MET A 20 -10.11 18.46 -0.35
C MET A 20 -9.42 17.91 -1.60
N LEU A 21 -8.89 16.69 -1.55
CA LEU A 21 -8.29 16.04 -2.73
C LEU A 21 -9.31 15.87 -3.86
N VAL A 22 -10.52 15.41 -3.55
CA VAL A 22 -11.56 15.15 -4.55
C VAL A 22 -12.13 16.44 -5.15
N ASN A 23 -12.35 17.47 -4.33
CA ASN A 23 -13.02 18.70 -4.77
C ASN A 23 -12.06 19.74 -5.34
N GLU A 24 -10.84 19.86 -4.79
CA GLU A 24 -9.90 20.92 -5.14
C GLU A 24 -8.67 20.41 -5.90
N GLY A 25 -8.47 19.09 -5.99
CA GLY A 25 -7.31 18.50 -6.66
C GLY A 25 -5.97 18.83 -5.99
N ARG A 26 -5.97 19.29 -4.74
CA ARG A 26 -4.76 19.70 -4.00
C ARG A 26 -4.88 19.35 -2.51
N LEU A 27 -3.73 19.12 -1.89
CA LEU A 27 -3.58 19.10 -0.43
C LEU A 27 -3.30 20.53 0.04
N LEU A 28 -4.07 21.06 0.99
CA LEU A 28 -3.69 22.32 1.65
C LEU A 28 -2.50 22.07 2.60
N ALA A 29 -1.78 23.15 2.89
CA ALA A 29 -0.44 23.19 3.46
C ALA A 29 -0.16 22.16 4.58
N GLU A 30 1.06 21.61 4.54
CA GLU A 30 1.64 20.56 5.40
C GLU A 30 1.49 20.75 6.93
N CYS A 31 1.00 21.90 7.38
CA CYS A 31 0.97 22.34 8.78
C CYS A 31 -0.18 21.74 9.60
N GLU A 32 -1.31 21.36 8.97
CA GLU A 32 -2.55 21.00 9.71
C GLU A 32 -2.75 19.49 9.90
N TYR A 33 -2.04 18.66 9.13
CA TYR A 33 -2.24 17.21 9.09
C TYR A 33 -1.00 16.46 9.50
N SER A 34 -1.17 15.42 10.32
CA SER A 34 -0.04 14.57 10.70
C SER A 34 0.29 13.58 9.58
N ALA A 35 1.53 13.09 9.57
CA ALA A 35 1.93 12.00 8.67
C ALA A 35 1.06 10.74 8.84
N VAL A 36 0.45 10.53 10.02
CA VAL A 36 -0.47 9.41 10.27
C VAL A 36 -1.80 9.63 9.55
N ASP A 37 -2.32 10.87 9.53
CA ASP A 37 -3.56 11.21 8.84
C ASP A 37 -3.42 10.97 7.32
N VAL A 38 -2.30 11.40 6.74
CA VAL A 38 -1.98 11.18 5.32
C VAL A 38 -1.75 9.70 5.00
N ALA A 39 -1.03 8.99 5.87
CA ALA A 39 -0.76 7.56 5.69
C ALA A 39 -2.04 6.71 5.67
N ASP A 40 -2.99 7.03 6.55
CA ASP A 40 -4.29 6.35 6.57
C ASP A 40 -5.15 6.69 5.36
N LEU A 41 -5.14 7.94 4.91
CA LEU A 41 -5.82 8.34 3.69
C LEU A 41 -5.27 7.60 2.46
N LEU A 42 -3.96 7.40 2.39
CA LEU A 42 -3.35 6.62 1.31
C LEU A 42 -3.83 5.16 1.33
N LYS A 43 -3.87 4.50 2.50
CA LYS A 43 -4.46 3.15 2.61
C LYS A 43 -5.94 3.13 2.20
N LEU A 44 -6.70 4.15 2.64
CA LEU A 44 -8.11 4.28 2.30
C LEU A 44 -8.32 4.38 0.78
N PHE A 45 -7.48 5.16 0.08
CA PHE A 45 -7.51 5.25 -1.37
C PHE A 45 -7.42 3.88 -2.04
N PHE A 46 -6.43 3.06 -1.67
CA PHE A 46 -6.28 1.70 -2.22
C PHE A 46 -7.47 0.79 -1.89
N ARG A 47 -7.98 0.88 -0.66
CA ARG A 47 -9.12 0.08 -0.20
C ARG A 47 -10.44 0.43 -0.91
N GLU A 48 -10.62 1.67 -1.34
CA GLU A 48 -11.84 2.15 -1.98
C GLU A 48 -11.79 2.13 -3.51
N LEU A 49 -10.71 1.62 -4.11
CA LEU A 49 -10.67 1.44 -5.56
C LEU A 49 -11.81 0.52 -6.01
N PRO A 50 -12.45 0.78 -7.17
CA PRO A 50 -13.50 -0.09 -7.71
C PRO A 50 -13.01 -1.53 -7.93
N GLU A 51 -11.73 -1.69 -8.26
CA GLU A 51 -11.00 -2.94 -8.33
C GLU A 51 -9.70 -2.79 -7.54
N PRO A 52 -9.31 -3.78 -6.71
CA PRO A 52 -8.09 -3.69 -5.91
C PRO A 52 -6.84 -3.55 -6.79
N CYS A 53 -5.80 -2.91 -6.24
CA CYS A 53 -4.54 -2.69 -6.95
C CYS A 53 -3.87 -4.00 -7.41
N ILE A 54 -4.11 -5.10 -6.70
CA ILE A 54 -3.88 -6.46 -7.22
C ILE A 54 -5.26 -7.01 -7.56
N PRO A 55 -5.66 -7.05 -8.85
CA PRO A 55 -6.99 -7.49 -9.26
C PRO A 55 -7.27 -8.95 -8.84
N TYR A 56 -8.53 -9.25 -8.53
CA TYR A 56 -8.96 -10.56 -8.02
C TYR A 56 -8.55 -11.73 -8.93
N VAL A 57 -8.50 -11.52 -10.25
CA VAL A 57 -8.08 -12.55 -11.21
C VAL A 57 -6.63 -13.02 -10.99
N PHE A 58 -5.79 -12.22 -10.33
CA PHE A 58 -4.40 -12.59 -10.01
C PHE A 58 -4.25 -13.27 -8.65
N HIS A 59 -5.29 -13.31 -7.81
CA HIS A 59 -5.15 -13.76 -6.42
C HIS A 59 -4.79 -15.24 -6.33
N ASP A 60 -5.50 -16.10 -7.07
CA ASP A 60 -5.25 -17.55 -7.09
C ASP A 60 -3.84 -17.89 -7.60
N VAL A 61 -3.38 -17.20 -8.65
CA VAL A 61 -2.04 -17.46 -9.22
C VAL A 61 -0.94 -16.99 -8.28
N LEU A 62 -1.10 -15.83 -7.63
CA LEU A 62 -0.17 -15.34 -6.63
C LEU A 62 -0.12 -16.26 -5.40
N GLN A 63 -1.25 -16.82 -4.99
CA GLN A 63 -1.29 -17.83 -3.94
C GLN A 63 -0.51 -19.08 -4.34
N ARG A 64 -0.66 -19.57 -5.57
CA ARG A 64 0.14 -20.72 -6.06
C ARG A 64 1.63 -20.40 -6.15
N CYS A 65 2.02 -19.15 -6.45
CA CYS A 65 3.43 -18.75 -6.38
C CYS A 65 3.99 -18.94 -4.95
N LEU A 66 3.19 -18.72 -3.90
CA LEU A 66 3.62 -18.95 -2.51
C LEU A 66 3.91 -20.42 -2.19
N GLU A 67 3.34 -21.37 -2.94
CA GLU A 67 3.55 -22.81 -2.76
C GLU A 67 4.87 -23.32 -3.38
N VAL A 68 5.55 -22.49 -4.17
CA VAL A 68 6.85 -22.84 -4.78
C VAL A 68 7.92 -22.98 -3.68
N ALA A 69 8.49 -24.18 -3.54
CA ALA A 69 9.40 -24.52 -2.45
C ALA A 69 10.74 -23.77 -2.49
N GLU A 70 11.29 -23.54 -3.69
CA GLU A 70 12.56 -22.84 -3.86
C GLU A 70 12.33 -21.32 -3.84
N ARG A 71 12.89 -20.63 -2.85
CA ARG A 71 12.68 -19.18 -2.63
C ARG A 71 12.98 -18.32 -3.85
N GLU A 72 14.04 -18.64 -4.58
CA GLU A 72 14.43 -17.86 -5.76
C GLU A 72 13.41 -18.01 -6.89
N ARG A 73 12.95 -19.24 -7.13
CA ARG A 73 11.87 -19.52 -8.10
C ARG A 73 10.53 -18.96 -7.65
N GLN A 74 10.23 -18.98 -6.35
CA GLN A 74 9.05 -18.34 -5.79
C GLN A 74 9.04 -16.84 -6.09
N ARG A 75 10.18 -16.16 -5.85
CA ARG A 75 10.35 -14.73 -6.15
C ARG A 75 10.18 -14.46 -7.64
N GLU A 76 10.83 -15.23 -8.49
CA GLU A 76 10.73 -15.11 -9.94
C GLU A 76 9.29 -15.29 -10.43
N ALA A 77 8.60 -16.34 -9.95
CA ALA A 77 7.20 -16.60 -10.31
C ALA A 77 6.27 -15.45 -9.91
N MET A 78 6.46 -14.87 -8.72
CA MET A 78 5.71 -13.67 -8.31
C MET A 78 5.99 -12.48 -9.20
N GLN A 79 7.26 -12.20 -9.50
CA GLN A 79 7.65 -11.08 -10.36
C GLN A 79 7.05 -11.21 -11.75
N LEU A 80 7.16 -12.39 -12.37
CA LEU A 80 6.57 -12.65 -13.68
C LEU A 80 5.04 -12.51 -13.67
N THR A 81 4.39 -12.96 -12.61
CA THR A 81 2.93 -12.81 -12.45
C THR A 81 2.53 -11.34 -12.34
N LEU A 82 3.27 -10.54 -11.56
CA LEU A 82 2.99 -9.10 -11.43
C LEU A 82 3.25 -8.32 -12.71
N LEU A 83 4.18 -8.76 -13.57
CA LEU A 83 4.42 -8.15 -14.88
C LEU A 83 3.25 -8.33 -15.87
N LEU A 84 2.29 -9.20 -15.56
CA LEU A 84 1.06 -9.38 -16.35
C LEU A 84 -0.04 -8.38 -15.97
N LEU A 85 0.15 -7.59 -14.90
CA LEU A 85 -0.77 -6.53 -14.54
C LEU A 85 -0.85 -5.47 -15.65
N PRO A 86 -2.00 -4.82 -15.85
CA PRO A 86 -2.08 -3.64 -16.71
C PRO A 86 -1.07 -2.59 -16.27
N THR A 87 -0.51 -1.85 -17.24
CA THR A 87 0.59 -0.89 -17.02
C THR A 87 0.31 0.09 -15.87
N ASP A 88 -0.91 0.61 -15.76
CA ASP A 88 -1.27 1.59 -14.72
C ASP A 88 -1.26 0.97 -13.30
N TYR A 89 -1.72 -0.28 -13.18
CA TYR A 89 -1.71 -1.04 -11.93
C TYR A 89 -0.29 -1.41 -11.54
N LEU A 90 0.52 -1.87 -12.51
CA LEU A 90 1.92 -2.20 -12.29
C LEU A 90 2.73 -0.98 -11.85
N ASN A 91 2.57 0.16 -12.52
CA ASN A 91 3.27 1.41 -12.18
C ASN A 91 2.90 1.90 -10.78
N THR A 92 1.61 1.87 -10.45
CA THR A 92 1.11 2.26 -9.13
C THR A 92 1.66 1.34 -8.04
N LEU A 93 1.59 0.03 -8.25
CA LEU A 93 2.10 -0.97 -7.31
C LEU A 93 3.62 -0.84 -7.14
N ALA A 94 4.38 -0.67 -8.23
CA ALA A 94 5.83 -0.52 -8.19
C ALA A 94 6.24 0.72 -7.40
N TYR A 95 5.56 1.86 -7.62
CA TYR A 95 5.81 3.08 -6.86
C TYR A 95 5.51 2.88 -5.37
N LEU A 96 4.38 2.26 -5.03
CA LEU A 96 4.05 1.94 -3.65
C LEU A 96 5.09 1.03 -3.01
N MET A 97 5.54 -0.03 -3.70
CA MET A 97 6.54 -0.95 -3.17
C MET A 97 7.89 -0.26 -2.89
N GLN A 98 8.33 0.65 -3.78
CA GLN A 98 9.53 1.45 -3.56
C GLN A 98 9.39 2.37 -2.34
N PHE A 99 8.25 3.05 -2.22
CA PHE A 99 7.98 3.89 -1.06
C PHE A 99 7.91 3.09 0.25
N LEU A 100 7.26 1.93 0.26
CA LEU A 100 7.21 1.07 1.45
C LEU A 100 8.59 0.51 1.81
N GLN A 101 9.45 0.24 0.82
CA GLN A 101 10.84 -0.12 1.06
C GLN A 101 11.61 1.00 1.77
N GLU A 102 11.42 2.26 1.36
CA GLU A 102 12.01 3.42 2.02
C GLU A 102 11.51 3.58 3.47
N VAL A 103 10.21 3.39 3.70
CA VAL A 103 9.63 3.38 5.05
C VAL A 103 10.27 2.27 5.90
N ALA A 104 10.41 1.06 5.35
CA ALA A 104 11.03 -0.08 6.04
C ALA A 104 12.52 0.15 6.35
N ALA A 105 13.26 0.87 5.50
CA ALA A 105 14.65 1.22 5.76
C ALA A 105 14.81 2.06 7.04
N HIS A 106 13.76 2.83 7.40
CA HIS A 106 13.70 3.66 8.60
C HIS A 106 13.04 2.96 9.81
N HIS A 107 12.89 1.63 9.80
CA HIS A 107 12.23 0.87 10.88
C HIS A 107 12.85 1.08 12.27
N HIS A 108 14.14 1.39 12.35
CA HIS A 108 14.81 1.71 13.62
C HIS A 108 14.24 2.97 14.30
N ILE A 109 13.60 3.87 13.53
CA ILE A 109 12.92 5.09 14.03
C ILE A 109 11.40 4.90 14.05
N ASN A 110 10.81 4.44 12.95
CA ASN A 110 9.35 4.37 12.80
C ASN A 110 8.73 3.05 13.28
N ARG A 111 9.55 2.05 13.64
CA ARG A 111 9.15 0.71 14.13
C ARG A 111 8.32 -0.14 13.16
N MET A 112 8.40 0.17 11.87
CA MET A 112 7.68 -0.53 10.80
C MET A 112 8.68 -1.19 9.85
N ASP A 113 8.99 -2.46 10.10
CA ASP A 113 9.78 -3.29 9.19
C ASP A 113 8.91 -3.83 8.03
N VAL A 114 9.53 -4.58 7.11
CA VAL A 114 8.86 -5.16 5.94
C VAL A 114 7.67 -6.03 6.35
N ASN A 115 7.80 -6.82 7.42
CA ASN A 115 6.74 -7.73 7.88
C ASN A 115 5.55 -6.96 8.44
N ASN A 116 5.80 -5.95 9.28
CA ASN A 116 4.77 -5.10 9.86
C ASN A 116 4.02 -4.33 8.76
N LEU A 117 4.74 -3.82 7.76
CA LEU A 117 4.12 -3.13 6.63
C LEU A 117 3.29 -4.09 5.78
N ALA A 118 3.79 -5.30 5.49
CA ALA A 118 3.05 -6.31 4.74
C ALA A 118 1.70 -6.63 5.40
N ILE A 119 1.68 -6.89 6.71
CA ILE A 119 0.44 -7.18 7.46
C ILE A 119 -0.57 -6.04 7.34
N VAL A 120 -0.11 -4.79 7.42
CA VAL A 120 -0.98 -3.62 7.37
C VAL A 120 -1.50 -3.35 5.94
N TRP A 121 -0.66 -3.59 4.93
CA TRP A 121 -0.95 -3.21 3.55
C TRP A 121 -1.69 -4.30 2.75
N THR A 122 -1.43 -5.58 3.00
CA THR A 122 -2.04 -6.68 2.24
C THR A 122 -3.57 -6.55 2.12
N PRO A 123 -4.34 -6.29 3.19
CA PRO A 123 -5.80 -6.17 3.09
C PRO A 123 -6.29 -5.01 2.21
N ASN A 124 -5.45 -4.00 1.97
CA ASN A 124 -5.80 -2.85 1.13
C ASN A 124 -5.38 -3.04 -0.34
N LEU A 125 -4.44 -3.94 -0.62
CA LEU A 125 -3.91 -4.20 -1.97
C LEU A 125 -4.51 -5.46 -2.60
N MET A 126 -4.74 -6.48 -1.78
CA MET A 126 -5.22 -7.81 -2.15
C MET A 126 -6.25 -8.26 -1.08
N PRO A 127 -7.46 -7.69 -1.08
CA PRO A 127 -8.51 -8.09 -0.16
C PRO A 127 -8.94 -9.53 -0.42
N PHE A 128 -9.13 -10.31 0.65
CA PHE A 128 -9.63 -11.70 0.62
C PHE A 128 -11.16 -11.75 0.50
#